data_AF-A0A9D6RVY4-F1
#
_entry.id   AF-A0A9D6RVY4-F1
#
_cell.length_a   1.000
_cell.length_b   1.000
_cell.length_c   1.000
_cell.angle_alpha   90.00
_cell.angle_beta   90.00
_cell.angle_gamma   90.00
#
_symmetry.space_group_name_H-M   'P 1'
#
loop_
_entity.id
_entity.type
_entity.pdbx_description
1 polymer ?
#
loop_
_entity_poly.entity_id
_entity_poly.type
_entity_poly.pdbx_seq_one_letter_code
_entity_poly.pdbx_strand_id
1 'polypeptide(L)'
;MVKFVHVRELKNKATAVLHEVEAGATVVVTRHGKPIATLRPFDAEDIPSSQNKYPTTLYAALRAQVEARYPAIKNRTLQQQRRDFERLTEKVRESLAGESWQAMDKRAKGDRYGLTR
;
A
#
# COMPACT_ATOMS: atom_id res chain seq x y z
N MET A 1 -12.02 3.71 32.22
CA MET A 1 -11.60 2.73 33.25
C MET A 1 -10.60 1.76 32.62
N VAL A 2 -9.54 1.38 33.33
CA VAL A 2 -8.49 0.49 32.78
C VAL A 2 -8.75 -0.96 33.20
N LYS A 3 -8.84 -1.88 32.24
CA LYS A 3 -9.14 -3.30 32.47
C LYS A 3 -8.01 -4.18 31.93
N PHE A 4 -7.62 -5.21 32.67
CA PHE A 4 -6.60 -6.16 32.20
C PHE A 4 -7.28 -7.42 31.66
N VAL A 5 -6.86 -7.86 30.48
CA VAL A 5 -7.39 -9.06 29.82
C VAL A 5 -6.24 -9.94 29.38
N HIS A 6 -6.32 -11.25 29.60
CA HIS A 6 -5.32 -12.18 29.10
C HIS A 6 -5.51 -12.41 27.60
N VAL A 7 -4.43 -12.66 26.85
CA VAL A 7 -4.48 -12.86 25.38
C VAL A 7 -5.48 -13.95 24.95
N ARG A 8 -5.64 -14.99 25.78
CA ARG A 8 -6.61 -16.08 25.54
C ARG A 8 -8.06 -15.62 25.71
N GLU A 9 -8.32 -14.76 26.68
CA GLU A 9 -9.64 -14.19 26.92
C GLU A 9 -10.01 -13.20 25.81
N LEU A 10 -9.06 -12.35 25.40
CA LEU A 10 -9.24 -11.48 24.23
C LEU A 10 -9.60 -12.30 22.98
N LYS A 11 -8.91 -13.41 22.72
CA LYS A 11 -9.22 -14.28 21.58
C LYS A 11 -10.63 -14.85 21.63
N ASN A 12 -11.10 -15.23 22.81
CA ASN A 12 -12.40 -15.90 22.98
C ASN A 12 -13.58 -14.93 23.07
N LYS A 13 -13.34 -13.69 23.50
CA LYS A 13 -14.38 -12.67 23.74
C LYS A 13 -14.09 -11.36 23.02
N ALA A 14 -13.46 -11.43 21.85
CA ALA A 14 -12.97 -10.25 21.11
C ALA A 14 -14.06 -9.19 20.95
N THR A 15 -15.25 -9.57 20.48
CA THR A 15 -16.38 -8.64 20.25
C THR A 15 -16.82 -7.93 21.53
N ALA A 16 -16.94 -8.64 22.65
CA ALA A 16 -17.33 -8.03 23.93
C ALA A 16 -16.27 -7.05 24.44
N VAL A 17 -15.00 -7.42 24.33
CA VAL A 17 -13.88 -6.55 24.71
C VAL A 17 -13.83 -5.31 23.82
N LEU A 18 -14.06 -5.46 22.51
CA LEU A 18 -14.11 -4.33 21.59
C LEU A 18 -15.29 -3.40 21.86
N HIS A 19 -16.48 -3.91 22.18
CA HIS A 19 -17.62 -3.07 22.57
C HIS A 19 -17.34 -2.25 23.84
N GLU A 20 -16.67 -2.84 24.83
CA GLU A 20 -16.25 -2.08 26.02
C GLU A 20 -15.23 -0.98 25.65
N VAL A 21 -14.30 -1.28 24.74
CA VAL A 21 -13.33 -0.31 24.23
C VAL A 21 -14.02 0.82 23.46
N GLU A 22 -14.98 0.51 22.58
CA GLU A 22 -15.80 1.51 21.88
C GLU A 22 -16.57 2.42 22.84
N ALA A 23 -17.04 1.88 23.97
CA ALA A 23 -17.72 2.65 25.02
C ALA A 23 -16.78 3.53 25.87
N GLY A 24 -15.49 3.61 25.55
CA GLY A 24 -14.51 4.45 26.26
C GLY A 24 -13.61 3.70 27.25
N ALA A 25 -13.64 2.37 27.30
CA ALA A 25 -12.74 1.61 28.16
C ALA A 25 -11.34 1.47 27.55
N THR A 26 -10.32 1.43 28.41
CA THR A 26 -8.95 1.10 28.01
C THR A 26 -8.62 -0.30 28.49
N VAL A 27 -8.26 -1.20 27.58
CA VAL A 27 -7.98 -2.60 27.89
C VAL A 27 -6.51 -2.91 27.70
N VAL A 28 -5.82 -3.34 28.76
CA VAL A 28 -4.44 -3.81 28.70
C VAL A 28 -4.43 -5.31 28.48
N VAL A 29 -3.88 -5.73 27.35
CA VAL A 29 -3.72 -7.13 26.99
C VAL A 29 -2.44 -7.66 27.60
N THR A 30 -2.55 -8.77 28.33
CA THR A 30 -1.41 -9.45 28.96
C THR A 30 -1.18 -10.83 28.36
N ARG A 31 0.09 -11.26 28.33
CA ARG A 31 0.48 -12.64 28.00
C ARG A 31 1.40 -13.15 29.10
N HIS A 32 1.01 -14.24 29.76
CA HIS A 32 1.74 -14.78 30.93
C HIS A 32 1.97 -13.71 32.02
N GLY A 33 0.95 -12.91 32.31
CA GLY A 33 1.00 -11.84 33.32
C GLY A 33 1.77 -10.58 32.92
N LYS A 34 2.43 -10.57 31.75
CA LYS A 34 3.15 -9.39 31.24
C LYS A 34 2.25 -8.58 30.29
N PRO A 35 2.09 -7.26 30.49
CA PRO A 35 1.42 -6.39 29.52
C PRO A 35 2.15 -6.41 28.17
N ILE A 36 1.41 -6.62 27.09
CA ILE A 36 1.96 -6.69 25.72
C ILE A 36 1.31 -5.71 24.75
N ALA A 37 0.07 -5.27 25.02
CA ALA A 37 -0.64 -4.33 24.16
C ALA A 37 -1.71 -3.58 24.95
N THR A 38 -2.19 -2.48 24.39
CA THR A 38 -3.30 -1.70 24.92
C THR A 38 -4.31 -1.47 23.80
N LEU A 39 -5.58 -1.72 24.10
CA LEU A 39 -6.72 -1.37 23.25
C LEU A 39 -7.39 -0.16 23.88
N ARG A 40 -7.66 0.85 23.05
CA ARG A 40 -8.34 2.08 23.44
C ARG A 40 -9.27 2.50 22.29
N PRO A 41 -10.29 3.32 22.55
CA PRO A 41 -11.07 3.92 21.47
C PRO A 41 -10.15 4.54 20.43
N PHE A 42 -10.57 4.46 19.19
CA PHE A 42 -9.84 5.02 18.06
C PHE A 42 -10.58 6.26 17.57
N ASP A 43 -9.97 7.42 17.74
CA ASP A 43 -10.51 8.68 17.24
C ASP A 43 -9.89 9.05 15.89
N ALA A 44 -10.56 9.92 15.12
CA ALA A 44 -10.03 10.38 13.84
C ALA A 44 -8.66 11.08 13.96
N GLU A 45 -8.35 11.60 15.14
CA GLU A 45 -7.07 12.22 15.49
C GLU A 45 -5.95 11.19 15.76
N ASP A 46 -6.33 9.96 16.14
CA ASP A 46 -5.41 8.83 16.31
C ASP A 46 -4.97 8.21 14.99
N ILE A 47 -5.68 8.52 13.91
CA ILE A 47 -5.13 8.39 12.57
C ILE A 47 -4.04 9.46 12.52
N PRO A 48 -2.73 9.11 12.58
CA PRO A 48 -1.71 10.12 12.36
C PRO A 48 -2.07 10.82 11.05
N SER A 49 -2.19 12.16 11.05
CA SER A 49 -2.69 13.01 9.93
C SER A 49 -1.80 12.97 8.68
N SER A 50 -1.06 11.89 8.55
CA SER A 50 -0.21 11.46 7.49
C SER A 50 -0.93 10.24 6.87
N GLN A 51 -1.41 10.19 5.63
CA GLN A 51 -0.77 10.76 4.44
C GLN A 51 0.78 10.76 4.46
N ASN A 52 1.40 9.98 5.35
CA ASN A 52 2.76 9.46 5.22
C ASN A 52 2.60 7.99 4.89
N LYS A 53 3.10 7.58 3.73
CA LYS A 53 4.43 6.96 3.66
C LYS A 53 4.44 5.72 4.58
N TYR A 54 4.04 4.57 4.09
CA TYR A 54 5.09 3.68 3.58
C TYR A 54 6.04 4.40 2.61
N PRO A 55 7.23 4.86 3.06
CA PRO A 55 8.26 5.36 2.15
C PRO A 55 8.99 4.21 1.42
N THR A 56 8.41 3.01 1.40
CA THR A 56 9.05 1.79 0.88
C THR A 56 8.22 1.05 -0.15
N THR A 57 7.25 1.71 -0.80
CA THR A 57 6.78 1.16 -2.07
C THR A 57 7.74 1.57 -3.17
N LEU A 58 8.14 0.62 -4.02
CA LEU A 58 8.88 0.89 -5.26
C LEU A 58 8.23 2.04 -6.05
N TYR A 59 6.90 2.11 -6.01
CA TYR A 59 6.12 3.18 -6.62
C TYR A 59 6.46 4.57 -6.06
N ALA A 60 6.54 4.76 -4.74
CA ALA A 60 6.87 6.05 -4.15
C ALA A 60 8.30 6.49 -4.50
N ALA A 61 9.25 5.56 -4.48
CA ALA A 61 10.63 5.82 -4.88
C ALA A 61 10.73 6.18 -6.36
N LEU A 62 10.06 5.43 -7.24
CA LEU A 62 10.00 5.69 -8.67
C LEU A 62 9.33 7.04 -8.96
N ARG A 63 8.22 7.34 -8.30
CA ARG A 63 7.52 8.62 -8.44
C ARG A 63 8.42 9.79 -8.04
N ALA A 64 9.12 9.69 -6.91
CA ALA A 64 10.05 10.73 -6.47
C ALA A 64 11.21 10.93 -7.48
N GLN A 65 11.76 9.84 -8.03
CA GLN A 65 12.80 9.93 -9.06
C GLN A 65 12.29 10.57 -10.37
N VAL A 66 11.09 10.20 -10.83
CA VAL A 66 10.47 10.77 -12.02
C VAL A 66 10.17 12.25 -11.81
N GLU A 67 9.65 12.62 -10.64
CA GLU A 67 9.36 14.02 -10.28
C GLU A 67 10.63 14.87 -10.18
N ALA A 68 11.72 14.33 -9.65
CA ALA A 68 13.01 15.03 -9.58
C ALA A 68 13.63 15.23 -10.96
N ARG A 69 13.53 14.21 -11.84
CA ARG A 69 14.08 14.26 -13.20
C ARG A 69 13.25 15.12 -14.15
N TYR A 70 11.93 15.19 -13.94
CA TYR A 70 10.99 15.89 -14.81
C TYR A 70 10.03 16.77 -14.00
N PRO A 71 10.51 17.91 -13.45
CA PRO A 71 9.70 18.78 -12.62
C PRO A 71 8.49 19.38 -13.35
N ALA A 72 8.56 19.52 -14.67
CA ALA A 72 7.47 20.00 -15.51
C ALA A 72 6.22 19.07 -15.52
N ILE A 73 6.32 17.84 -15.01
CA ILE A 73 5.17 16.93 -14.86
C ILE A 73 4.26 17.36 -13.71
N LYS A 74 4.80 18.00 -12.67
CA LYS A 74 4.03 18.44 -11.49
C LYS A 74 2.97 19.48 -11.81
N ASN A 75 3.24 20.36 -12.76
CA ASN A 75 2.38 21.52 -13.05
C ASN A 75 1.38 21.25 -14.18
N ARG A 76 1.24 19.99 -14.61
CA ARG A 76 0.32 19.64 -15.70
C ARG A 76 -1.11 19.51 -15.21
N THR A 77 -2.04 19.98 -16.03
CA THR A 77 -3.47 19.75 -15.79
C THR A 77 -3.85 18.30 -16.12
N LEU A 78 -4.95 17.80 -15.55
CA LEU A 78 -5.45 16.45 -15.82
C LEU A 78 -5.68 16.18 -17.31
N GLN A 79 -6.16 17.18 -18.06
CA GLN A 79 -6.35 17.07 -19.51
C GLN A 79 -5.04 16.91 -20.26
N GLN A 80 -3.99 17.62 -19.84
CA GLN A 80 -2.66 17.50 -20.45
C GLN A 80 -2.07 16.11 -20.17
N GLN A 81 -2.16 15.64 -18.92
CA GLN A 81 -1.69 14.30 -18.53
C GLN A 81 -2.36 13.20 -19.36
N ARG A 82 -3.67 13.30 -19.58
CA ARG A 82 -4.42 12.34 -20.39
C ARG A 82 -3.96 12.33 -21.86
N ARG A 83 -3.80 13.52 -22.47
CA ARG A 83 -3.30 13.63 -23.85
C ARG A 83 -1.90 13.05 -24.00
N ASP A 84 -1.02 13.28 -23.03
CA ASP A 84 0.33 12.75 -23.06
C ASP A 84 0.35 11.22 -22.90
N PHE A 85 -0.51 10.68 -22.03
CA PHE A 85 -0.69 9.24 -21.89
C PHE A 85 -1.19 8.60 -23.18
N GLU A 86 -2.19 9.20 -23.84
CA GLU A 86 -2.71 8.74 -25.13
C GLU A 86 -1.60 8.74 -26.20
N ARG A 87 -0.82 9.83 -26.31
CA ARG A 87 0.33 9.89 -27.24
C ARG A 87 1.40 8.84 -26.94
N LEU A 88 1.73 8.62 -25.68
CA LEU A 88 2.68 7.59 -25.27
C LEU A 88 2.16 6.20 -25.62
N THR A 89 0.89 5.95 -25.35
CA THR A 89 0.23 4.68 -25.65
C THR A 89 0.23 4.40 -27.15
N GLU A 90 -0.03 5.41 -27.98
CA GLU A 90 0.01 5.25 -29.43
C GLU A 90 1.43 4.99 -29.94
N LYS A 91 2.43 5.75 -29.46
CA LYS A 91 3.85 5.48 -29.79
C LYS A 91 4.29 4.08 -29.36
N VAL A 92 3.86 3.65 -28.18
CA VAL A 92 4.12 2.29 -27.71
C VAL A 92 3.43 1.30 -28.64
N ARG A 93 2.15 1.46 -28.93
CA ARG A 93 1.40 0.60 -29.85
C ARG A 93 2.06 0.51 -31.23
N GLU A 94 2.48 1.64 -31.82
CA GLU A 94 3.21 1.69 -33.09
C GLU A 94 4.55 0.95 -33.00
N SER A 95 5.31 1.15 -31.92
CA SER A 95 6.59 0.46 -31.68
C SER A 95 6.43 -1.04 -31.37
N LEU A 96 5.24 -1.46 -30.94
CA LEU A 96 4.88 -2.83 -30.56
C LEU A 96 3.98 -3.51 -31.59
N ALA A 97 3.74 -2.87 -32.74
CA ALA A 97 2.87 -3.38 -33.79
C ALA A 97 3.50 -4.64 -34.42
N GLY A 98 3.18 -5.80 -33.84
CA GLY A 98 3.55 -7.12 -34.36
C GLY A 98 4.09 -8.11 -33.33
N GLU A 99 4.53 -7.67 -32.15
CA GLU A 99 5.06 -8.55 -31.10
C GLU A 99 4.06 -8.68 -29.95
N SER A 100 3.65 -9.91 -29.62
CA SER A 100 2.88 -10.14 -28.40
C SER A 100 3.72 -9.76 -27.18
N TRP A 101 3.07 -9.36 -26.08
CA TRP A 101 3.77 -9.06 -24.82
C TRP A 101 4.69 -10.22 -24.38
N GLN A 102 4.32 -11.46 -24.71
CA GLN A 102 5.12 -12.66 -24.48
C GLN A 102 6.40 -12.70 -25.35
N ALA A 103 6.31 -12.30 -26.63
CA ALA A 103 7.48 -12.21 -27.51
C ALA A 103 8.46 -11.13 -27.02
N MET A 104 7.93 -10.01 -26.54
CA MET A 104 8.72 -8.94 -25.95
C MET A 104 9.40 -9.36 -24.63
N ASP A 105 8.66 -10.03 -23.73
CA ASP A 105 9.18 -10.54 -22.47
C ASP A 105 10.28 -11.59 -22.70
N LYS A 106 10.08 -12.47 -23.69
CA LYS A 106 11.07 -13.45 -24.14
C LYS A 106 12.35 -12.79 -24.67
N ARG A 107 12.22 -11.72 -25.47
CA ARG A 107 13.36 -10.93 -25.97
C ARG A 107 14.11 -10.21 -24.86
N ALA A 108 13.39 -9.62 -23.89
CA ALA A 108 13.97 -8.84 -22.81
C ALA A 108 14.69 -9.70 -21.75
N LYS A 109 14.16 -10.89 -21.44
CA LYS A 109 14.72 -11.78 -20.41
C LYS A 109 15.67 -12.85 -20.97
N GLY A 110 15.69 -13.04 -22.29
CA GLY A 110 16.25 -14.22 -22.94
C GLY A 110 15.42 -15.47 -22.60
N ASP A 111 15.44 -16.49 -23.47
CA ASP A 111 14.76 -17.76 -23.19
C ASP A 111 15.51 -18.57 -22.11
N ARG A 112 15.45 -18.10 -20.87
CA ARG A 112 16.14 -18.74 -19.74
C ARG A 112 15.59 -20.12 -19.39
N TYR A 113 14.40 -20.47 -19.87
CA TYR A 113 13.69 -21.68 -19.46
C TYR A 113 13.38 -22.65 -20.62
N GLY A 114 13.60 -22.27 -21.88
CA GLY A 114 13.47 -23.17 -23.04
C GLY A 114 12.08 -23.79 -23.19
N LEU A 115 11.02 -23.11 -22.74
CA LEU A 115 9.66 -23.68 -22.64
C LEU A 115 8.89 -23.75 -23.97
N THR A 116 9.53 -23.42 -25.08
CA THR A 116 8.97 -23.63 -26.42
C THR A 116 9.83 -24.65 -27.17
N ARG A 117 9.33 -25.90 -27.23
CA ARG A 117 9.52 -26.80 -28.37
C ARG A 117 8.34 -26.64 -29.30
#